data_AF-A0A4U0U828-F1
#
_entry.id   AF-A0A4U0U828-F1
#
_cell.length_a   1.000
_cell.length_b   1.000
_cell.length_c   1.000
_cell.angle_alpha   90.00
_cell.angle_beta   90.00
_cell.angle_gamma   90.00
#
_symmetry.space_group_name_H-M   'P 1'
#
loop_
_entity.id
_entity.type
_entity.pdbx_description
1 polymer ?
#
loop_
_entity_poly.entity_id
_entity_poly.type
_entity_poly.pdbx_seq_one_letter_code
_entity_poly.pdbx_strand_id
1 'polypeptide(L)'
;MATETQTKQQPAKETFHFVNDPREAINDALTGLTHLKPSLSYNKEYKTIYRNDLPTFAEDHVTSIGFAGGGHEPMFGGFVGDNYLTAYVSGNVFASPTAAQIFEAIKMCQPRSGKPGKGTLVVCGNYTGDILNAGLAITRAQAAGFKVHFCPVGDDVAVGRKKGGKVGRRGLSGHLIALKSACALAQRGESLERVAEVMEYVAGNVGTIGVAFDRVALPNATLTDLQTLPPATIELGMGAHGEPGLQQLSPIPSPEVLTSQMLDLLLTIEDKDRAFIPFSASTNPKDDNEVVMLLNSLGSTSDEVLARFAELAHTELEKRGFKVRRLTLGPLVTSLKMSGFGITLWRLPKESGEKLQRKEALQLWDEPVDVVAWRQ
;
A
#
# COMPACT_ATOMS: atom_id res chain seq x y z
N MET A 1 -52.99 31.19 -12.98
CA MET A 1 -51.65 31.56 -12.44
C MET A 1 -50.98 30.28 -11.99
N ALA A 2 -50.09 29.74 -12.82
CA ALA A 2 -49.25 28.61 -12.46
C ALA A 2 -47.82 29.17 -12.36
N THR A 3 -47.30 29.26 -11.15
CA THR A 3 -45.92 29.65 -10.86
C THR A 3 -45.00 28.50 -11.24
N GLU A 4 -44.23 28.70 -12.31
CA GLU A 4 -43.07 27.85 -12.63
C GLU A 4 -42.01 28.02 -11.53
N THR A 5 -41.84 27.00 -10.71
CA THR A 5 -40.71 26.91 -9.79
C THR A 5 -39.47 26.59 -10.62
N GLN A 6 -38.71 27.61 -11.02
CA GLN A 6 -37.37 27.42 -11.55
C GLN A 6 -36.48 26.81 -10.46
N THR A 7 -36.25 25.50 -10.55
CA THR A 7 -35.23 24.82 -9.78
C THR A 7 -33.88 25.36 -10.23
N LYS A 8 -33.31 26.33 -9.48
CA LYS A 8 -31.91 26.74 -9.68
C LYS A 8 -31.03 25.50 -9.53
N GLN A 9 -30.45 25.03 -10.63
CA GLN A 9 -29.36 24.05 -10.58
C GLN A 9 -28.26 24.66 -9.71
N GLN A 10 -27.93 24.01 -8.60
CA GLN A 10 -26.76 24.38 -7.81
C GLN A 10 -25.54 24.31 -8.72
N PRO A 11 -24.64 25.32 -8.72
CA PRO A 11 -23.42 25.25 -9.51
C PRO A 11 -22.66 23.99 -9.11
N ALA A 12 -22.21 23.23 -10.10
CA ALA A 12 -21.33 22.09 -9.87
C ALA A 12 -20.13 22.60 -9.07
N LYS A 13 -19.96 22.12 -7.84
CA LYS A 13 -18.74 22.42 -7.10
C LYS A 13 -17.60 21.71 -7.85
N GLU A 14 -16.55 22.43 -8.19
CA GLU A 14 -15.36 21.81 -8.75
C GLU A 14 -14.47 21.33 -7.60
N THR A 15 -13.85 20.16 -7.78
CA THR A 15 -12.86 19.68 -6.83
C THR A 15 -11.51 20.28 -7.16
N PHE A 16 -10.99 21.13 -6.27
CA PHE A 16 -9.70 21.79 -6.48
C PHE A 16 -8.51 20.83 -6.27
N HIS A 17 -7.58 20.80 -7.23
CA HIS A 17 -6.26 20.17 -7.11
C HIS A 17 -5.20 21.18 -7.55
N PHE A 18 -4.10 21.27 -6.80
CA PHE A 18 -3.04 22.24 -7.07
C PHE A 18 -2.03 21.65 -8.08
N VAL A 19 -2.43 21.57 -9.35
CA VAL A 19 -1.62 21.04 -10.45
C VAL A 19 -1.79 21.90 -11.70
N ASN A 20 -0.79 21.91 -12.57
CA ASN A 20 -0.85 22.63 -13.85
C ASN A 20 -1.75 21.90 -14.85
N ASP A 21 -1.29 20.75 -15.36
CA ASP A 21 -2.06 19.85 -16.23
C ASP A 21 -2.23 18.50 -15.52
N PRO A 22 -3.47 18.05 -15.26
CA PRO A 22 -3.77 16.74 -14.67
C PRO A 22 -3.11 15.56 -15.38
N ARG A 23 -2.82 15.65 -16.69
CA ARG A 23 -2.14 14.61 -17.48
C ARG A 23 -0.64 14.55 -17.20
N GLU A 24 -0.04 15.69 -16.86
CA GLU A 24 1.39 15.82 -16.54
C GLU A 24 1.68 15.75 -15.04
N ALA A 25 0.66 15.81 -14.17
CA ALA A 25 0.83 15.84 -12.72
C ALA A 25 1.77 14.74 -12.17
N ILE A 26 1.69 13.52 -12.70
CA ILE A 26 2.59 12.42 -12.33
C ILE A 26 4.02 12.65 -12.81
N ASN A 27 4.20 13.16 -14.03
CA ASN A 27 5.53 13.45 -14.58
C ASN A 27 6.20 14.58 -13.78
N ASP A 28 5.45 15.62 -13.42
CA ASP A 28 5.91 16.74 -12.60
C ASP A 28 6.32 16.26 -11.21
N ALA A 29 5.46 15.46 -10.56
CA ALA A 29 5.73 14.93 -9.22
C ALA A 29 6.97 14.02 -9.18
N LEU A 30 7.08 13.07 -10.12
CA LEU A 30 8.24 12.15 -10.17
C LEU A 30 9.53 12.86 -10.56
N THR A 31 9.47 13.90 -11.38
CA THR A 31 10.61 14.79 -11.65
C THR A 31 11.00 15.56 -10.39
N GLY A 32 10.04 16.06 -9.62
CA GLY A 32 10.29 16.70 -8.32
C GLY A 32 11.06 15.82 -7.34
N LEU A 33 10.76 14.51 -7.31
CA LEU A 33 11.46 13.56 -6.45
C LEU A 33 12.96 13.42 -6.79
N THR A 34 13.36 13.56 -8.06
CA THR A 34 14.79 13.49 -8.42
C THR A 34 15.57 14.72 -7.97
N HIS A 35 14.91 15.87 -7.83
CA HIS A 35 15.50 17.06 -7.21
C HIS A 35 15.64 16.93 -5.70
N LEU A 36 14.65 16.32 -5.03
CA LEU A 36 14.70 16.06 -3.59
C LEU A 36 15.73 14.99 -3.22
N LYS A 37 15.85 13.95 -4.04
CA LYS A 37 16.79 12.84 -3.86
C LYS A 37 17.63 12.63 -5.13
N PRO A 38 18.81 13.27 -5.25
CA PRO A 38 19.67 13.17 -6.43
C PRO A 38 20.20 11.78 -6.78
N SER A 39 20.04 10.79 -5.90
CA SER A 39 20.33 9.39 -6.19
C SER A 39 19.21 8.69 -7.00
N LEU A 40 18.18 9.42 -7.40
CA LEU A 40 17.10 8.93 -8.26
C LEU A 40 17.20 9.46 -9.69
N SER A 41 16.72 8.63 -10.63
CA SER A 41 16.52 8.95 -12.05
C SER A 41 15.08 8.71 -12.41
N TYR A 42 14.62 9.42 -13.44
CA TYR A 42 13.25 9.31 -13.92
C TYR A 42 13.22 9.08 -15.44
N ASN A 43 12.54 8.02 -15.86
CA ASN A 43 12.20 7.73 -17.24
C ASN A 43 10.78 8.22 -17.52
N LYS A 44 10.66 9.37 -18.19
CA LYS A 44 9.37 10.01 -18.52
C LYS A 44 8.53 9.19 -19.50
N GLU A 45 9.14 8.47 -20.45
CA GLU A 45 8.42 7.68 -21.45
C GLU A 45 7.61 6.56 -20.81
N TYR A 46 8.19 5.86 -19.83
CA TYR A 46 7.54 4.74 -19.15
C TYR A 46 7.00 5.08 -17.76
N LYS A 47 7.16 6.34 -17.32
CA LYS A 47 6.82 6.81 -15.96
C LYS A 47 7.46 5.98 -14.86
N THR A 48 8.75 5.70 -15.01
CA THR A 48 9.52 4.87 -14.09
C THR A 48 10.54 5.72 -13.34
N ILE A 49 10.41 5.81 -12.02
CA ILE A 49 11.47 6.38 -11.15
C ILE A 49 12.29 5.23 -10.55
N TYR A 50 13.61 5.37 -10.51
CA TYR A 50 14.52 4.29 -10.12
C TYR A 50 15.82 4.83 -9.52
N ARG A 51 16.55 3.97 -8.79
CA ARG A 51 17.87 4.29 -8.22
C ARG A 51 18.94 4.46 -9.32
N ASN A 52 19.81 5.48 -9.20
CA ASN A 52 20.80 5.80 -10.24
C ASN A 52 21.86 4.73 -10.45
N ASP A 53 22.20 4.02 -9.38
CA ASP A 53 23.14 2.90 -9.38
C ASP A 53 22.46 1.56 -9.75
N LEU A 54 21.24 1.60 -10.30
CA LEU A 54 20.55 0.41 -10.82
C LEU A 54 21.43 -0.48 -11.71
N PRO A 55 22.24 0.06 -12.66
CA PRO A 55 23.10 -0.77 -13.50
C PRO A 55 24.13 -1.59 -12.72
N THR A 56 24.62 -1.10 -11.59
CA THR A 56 25.56 -1.83 -10.72
C THR A 56 24.83 -2.70 -9.72
N PHE A 57 23.71 -2.24 -9.17
CA PHE A 57 22.92 -2.99 -8.21
C PHE A 57 22.38 -4.30 -8.80
N ALA A 58 21.85 -4.24 -10.02
CA ALA A 58 21.26 -5.39 -10.71
C ALA A 58 22.27 -6.50 -11.05
N GLU A 59 23.58 -6.23 -11.04
CA GLU A 59 24.61 -7.24 -11.33
C GLU A 59 24.63 -8.35 -10.27
N ASP A 60 24.49 -7.97 -8.99
CA ASP A 60 24.70 -8.88 -7.86
C ASP A 60 23.51 -8.97 -6.87
N HIS A 61 22.46 -8.16 -7.05
CA HIS A 61 21.30 -8.12 -6.16
C HIS A 61 19.98 -8.41 -6.88
N VAL A 62 19.01 -8.91 -6.12
CA VAL A 62 17.61 -8.98 -6.58
C VAL A 62 17.07 -7.56 -6.74
N THR A 63 16.48 -7.26 -7.88
CA THR A 63 15.80 -5.98 -8.10
C THR A 63 14.34 -6.05 -7.67
N SER A 64 13.79 -4.93 -7.20
CA SER A 64 12.42 -4.83 -6.67
C SER A 64 11.65 -3.70 -7.34
N ILE A 65 10.48 -4.03 -7.91
CA ILE A 65 9.62 -3.08 -8.61
C ILE A 65 8.28 -3.01 -7.89
N GLY A 66 7.92 -1.82 -7.41
CA GLY A 66 6.54 -1.49 -7.04
C GLY A 66 5.82 -0.86 -8.23
N PHE A 67 4.53 -1.12 -8.40
CA PHE A 67 3.76 -0.40 -9.40
C PHE A 67 2.31 -0.18 -8.94
N ALA A 68 1.72 0.93 -9.38
CA ALA A 68 0.34 1.32 -9.11
C ALA A 68 -0.06 2.49 -10.02
N GLY A 69 -1.36 2.78 -10.09
CA GLY A 69 -1.81 4.11 -10.52
C GLY A 69 -1.24 5.21 -9.62
N GLY A 70 -1.14 6.42 -10.16
CA GLY A 70 -0.79 7.59 -9.35
C GLY A 70 -1.94 8.02 -8.43
N GLY A 71 -1.68 8.92 -7.50
CA GLY A 71 -2.67 9.43 -6.54
C GLY A 71 -2.62 8.76 -5.16
N HIS A 72 -1.60 7.94 -4.91
CA HIS A 72 -1.37 7.27 -3.62
C HIS A 72 -0.07 7.72 -2.95
N GLU A 73 0.50 8.84 -3.43
CA GLU A 73 1.81 9.32 -3.02
C GLU A 73 1.89 9.49 -1.48
N PRO A 74 2.99 9.07 -0.83
CA PRO A 74 4.29 8.75 -1.43
C PRO A 74 4.41 7.36 -2.07
N MET A 75 3.38 6.51 -2.01
CA MET A 75 3.40 5.20 -2.65
C MET A 75 3.45 5.28 -4.20
N PHE A 76 4.34 4.57 -4.90
CA PHE A 76 5.58 3.96 -4.41
C PHE A 76 6.80 4.85 -4.63
N GLY A 77 6.68 5.96 -5.35
CA GLY A 77 7.82 6.78 -5.78
C GLY A 77 8.68 7.28 -4.62
N GLY A 78 8.07 7.64 -3.49
CA GLY A 78 8.78 8.07 -2.29
C GLY A 78 9.52 6.95 -1.54
N PHE A 79 9.31 5.70 -1.94
CA PHE A 79 9.95 4.51 -1.37
C PHE A 79 11.02 3.89 -2.29
N VAL A 80 11.38 4.56 -3.39
CA VAL A 80 12.49 4.14 -4.24
C VAL A 80 13.82 4.65 -3.67
N GLY A 81 14.81 3.77 -3.58
CA GLY A 81 16.14 4.09 -3.06
C GLY A 81 16.82 2.92 -2.38
N ASP A 82 17.89 3.21 -1.64
CA ASP A 82 18.73 2.18 -1.03
C ASP A 82 17.98 1.45 0.08
N ASN A 83 18.16 0.12 0.10
CA ASN A 83 17.55 -0.79 1.06
C ASN A 83 16.01 -0.87 1.00
N TYR A 84 15.38 -0.38 -0.08
CA TYR A 84 13.94 -0.53 -0.34
C TYR A 84 13.66 -0.85 -1.82
N LEU A 85 12.84 -0.08 -2.53
CA LEU A 85 12.47 -0.37 -3.92
C LEU A 85 13.59 0.06 -4.87
N THR A 86 13.89 -0.81 -5.83
CA THR A 86 14.80 -0.50 -6.95
C THR A 86 14.14 0.49 -7.92
N ALA A 87 12.86 0.28 -8.22
CA ALA A 87 12.09 1.15 -9.12
C ALA A 87 10.60 1.19 -8.76
N TYR A 88 9.93 2.26 -9.18
CA TYR A 88 8.48 2.42 -9.18
C TYR A 88 7.99 2.75 -10.59
N VAL A 89 6.95 2.04 -11.04
CA VAL A 89 6.23 2.32 -12.29
C VAL A 89 4.87 2.92 -11.99
N SER A 90 4.63 4.14 -12.47
CA SER A 90 3.35 4.84 -12.29
C SER A 90 2.46 4.73 -13.52
N GLY A 91 1.18 4.49 -13.30
CA GLY A 91 0.15 4.70 -14.32
C GLY A 91 -0.34 6.16 -14.36
N ASN A 92 -1.59 6.36 -14.79
CA ASN A 92 -2.26 7.64 -14.57
C ASN A 92 -2.91 7.63 -13.18
N VAL A 93 -3.47 8.77 -12.75
CA VAL A 93 -4.18 8.86 -11.47
C VAL A 93 -5.29 7.81 -11.40
N PHE A 94 -5.22 6.92 -10.41
CA PHE A 94 -6.11 5.77 -10.20
C PHE A 94 -6.28 4.82 -11.40
N ALA A 95 -5.30 4.78 -12.30
CA ALA A 95 -5.27 3.85 -13.41
C ALA A 95 -3.94 3.10 -13.43
N SER A 96 -4.03 1.77 -13.43
CA SER A 96 -2.87 0.87 -13.51
C SER A 96 -1.92 1.23 -14.65
N PRO A 97 -0.58 1.14 -14.46
CA PRO A 97 0.36 1.25 -15.55
C PRO A 97 0.14 0.13 -16.57
N THR A 98 0.44 0.41 -17.83
CA THR A 98 0.29 -0.56 -18.92
C THR A 98 1.30 -1.70 -18.79
N ALA A 99 0.96 -2.87 -19.33
CA ALA A 99 1.89 -3.99 -19.41
C ALA A 99 3.22 -3.64 -20.11
N ALA A 100 3.22 -2.68 -21.05
CA ALA A 100 4.43 -2.22 -21.71
C ALA A 100 5.36 -1.46 -20.74
N GLN A 101 4.81 -0.57 -19.90
CA GLN A 101 5.58 0.15 -18.88
C GLN A 101 6.19 -0.80 -17.86
N ILE A 102 5.40 -1.76 -17.36
CA ILE A 102 5.88 -2.76 -16.39
C ILE A 102 6.99 -3.64 -17.02
N PHE A 103 6.80 -4.08 -18.26
CA PHE A 103 7.80 -4.89 -18.98
C PHE A 103 9.12 -4.14 -19.18
N GLU A 104 9.09 -2.87 -19.61
CA GLU A 104 10.31 -2.09 -19.78
C GLU A 104 11.01 -1.81 -18.44
N ALA A 105 10.28 -1.61 -17.34
CA ALA A 105 10.89 -1.51 -16.02
C ALA A 105 11.58 -2.82 -15.59
N ILE A 106 10.95 -3.98 -15.84
CA ILE A 106 11.59 -5.29 -15.59
C ILE A 106 12.90 -5.41 -16.39
N LYS A 107 12.87 -5.05 -17.67
CA LYS A 107 14.04 -5.09 -18.55
C LYS A 107 15.15 -4.13 -18.11
N MET A 108 14.81 -2.92 -17.64
CA MET A 108 15.77 -1.97 -17.06
C MET A 108 16.44 -2.52 -15.79
N CYS A 109 15.73 -3.37 -15.05
CA CYS A 109 16.19 -4.00 -13.81
C CYS A 109 17.04 -5.28 -14.02
N GLN A 110 17.47 -5.56 -15.25
CA GLN A 110 18.36 -6.69 -15.55
C GLN A 110 19.84 -6.24 -15.64
N PRO A 111 20.81 -7.13 -15.36
CA PRO A 111 22.23 -6.84 -15.52
C PRO A 111 22.59 -6.38 -16.94
N ARG A 112 23.55 -5.46 -17.06
CA ARG A 112 24.06 -5.01 -18.37
C ARG A 112 25.22 -5.85 -18.86
N SER A 113 25.90 -6.57 -17.97
CA SER A 113 27.04 -7.43 -18.30
C SER A 113 26.69 -8.67 -19.14
N GLY A 114 25.39 -8.98 -19.29
CA GLY A 114 24.92 -10.22 -19.93
C GLY A 114 25.03 -11.46 -19.05
N LYS A 115 25.48 -11.33 -17.80
CA LYS A 115 25.39 -12.39 -16.79
C LYS A 115 23.93 -12.66 -16.43
N PRO A 116 23.58 -13.91 -16.02
CA PRO A 116 22.28 -14.16 -15.42
C PRO A 116 22.09 -13.31 -14.17
N GLY A 117 21.06 -12.46 -14.17
CA GLY A 117 20.72 -11.66 -13.00
C GLY A 117 20.17 -12.50 -11.85
N LYS A 118 20.19 -11.94 -10.64
CA LYS A 118 19.54 -12.55 -9.46
C LYS A 118 18.01 -12.63 -9.59
N GLY A 119 17.45 -11.84 -10.51
CA GLY A 119 16.04 -11.77 -10.86
C GLY A 119 15.34 -10.56 -10.24
N THR A 120 14.05 -10.42 -10.53
CA THR A 120 13.26 -9.24 -10.17
C THR A 120 11.99 -9.64 -9.41
N LEU A 121 11.79 -9.06 -8.22
CA LEU A 121 10.52 -9.09 -7.50
C LEU A 121 9.62 -7.95 -8.03
N VAL A 122 8.39 -8.26 -8.41
CA VAL A 122 7.38 -7.29 -8.84
C VAL A 122 6.20 -7.34 -7.87
N VAL A 123 5.78 -6.17 -7.38
CA VAL A 123 4.76 -6.03 -6.33
C VAL A 123 3.74 -4.95 -6.72
N CYS A 124 2.48 -5.22 -6.44
CA CYS A 124 1.39 -4.24 -6.51
C CYS A 124 0.31 -4.53 -5.46
N GLY A 125 -0.62 -3.58 -5.31
CA GLY A 125 -1.89 -3.87 -4.65
C GLY A 125 -2.74 -4.82 -5.50
N ASN A 126 -3.59 -5.61 -4.84
CA ASN A 126 -4.41 -6.60 -5.52
C ASN A 126 -5.70 -6.00 -6.12
N TYR A 127 -5.55 -5.31 -7.26
CA TYR A 127 -6.64 -4.75 -8.06
C TYR A 127 -6.66 -5.36 -9.46
N THR A 128 -7.84 -5.59 -10.03
CA THR A 128 -8.00 -6.30 -11.30
C THR A 128 -7.15 -5.73 -12.44
N GLY A 129 -7.12 -4.40 -12.60
CA GLY A 129 -6.30 -3.75 -13.63
C GLY A 129 -4.81 -4.03 -13.47
N ASP A 130 -4.31 -3.98 -12.23
CA ASP A 130 -2.92 -4.26 -11.90
C ASP A 130 -2.55 -5.73 -12.17
N ILE A 131 -3.40 -6.67 -11.76
CA ILE A 131 -3.16 -8.10 -11.99
C ILE A 131 -3.11 -8.44 -13.48
N LEU A 132 -4.02 -7.88 -14.28
CA LEU A 132 -4.08 -8.15 -15.72
C LEU A 132 -2.86 -7.56 -16.45
N ASN A 133 -2.49 -6.31 -16.15
CA ASN A 133 -1.32 -5.67 -16.76
C ASN A 133 -0.01 -6.37 -16.36
N ALA A 134 0.15 -6.72 -15.08
CA ALA A 134 1.30 -7.47 -14.62
C ALA A 134 1.38 -8.85 -15.28
N GLY A 135 0.28 -9.60 -15.31
CA GLY A 135 0.26 -10.94 -15.92
C GLY A 135 0.79 -10.94 -17.36
N LEU A 136 0.39 -9.95 -18.17
CA LEU A 136 0.91 -9.79 -19.53
C LEU A 136 2.40 -9.39 -19.54
N ALA A 137 2.81 -8.44 -18.70
CA ALA A 137 4.20 -8.00 -18.63
C ALA A 137 5.17 -9.11 -18.18
N ILE A 138 4.79 -9.87 -17.16
CA ILE A 138 5.56 -11.00 -16.61
C ILE A 138 5.67 -12.12 -17.64
N THR A 139 4.57 -12.45 -18.31
CA THR A 139 4.58 -13.46 -19.39
C THR A 139 5.58 -13.08 -20.49
N ARG A 140 5.60 -11.80 -20.89
CA ARG A 140 6.57 -11.28 -21.86
C ARG A 140 8.00 -11.31 -21.32
N ALA A 141 8.21 -10.95 -20.06
CA ALA A 141 9.52 -10.96 -19.41
C ALA A 141 10.11 -12.37 -19.32
N GLN A 142 9.30 -13.35 -18.92
CA GLN A 142 9.70 -14.76 -18.87
C GLN A 142 10.00 -15.31 -20.27
N ALA A 143 9.20 -14.95 -21.28
CA ALA A 143 9.49 -15.30 -22.68
C ALA A 143 10.80 -14.67 -23.20
N ALA A 144 11.20 -13.52 -22.66
CA ALA A 144 12.48 -12.88 -22.94
C ALA A 144 13.65 -13.45 -22.10
N GLY A 145 13.40 -14.46 -21.26
CA GLY A 145 14.42 -15.12 -20.44
C GLY A 145 14.69 -14.45 -19.09
N PHE A 146 13.89 -13.48 -18.67
CA PHE A 146 14.07 -12.81 -17.38
C PHE A 146 13.45 -13.62 -16.23
N LYS A 147 14.21 -13.75 -15.14
CA LYS A 147 13.74 -14.37 -13.89
C LYS A 147 12.92 -13.35 -13.10
N VAL A 148 11.61 -13.53 -13.03
CA VAL A 148 10.69 -12.60 -12.38
C VAL A 148 9.76 -13.34 -11.42
N HIS A 149 9.60 -12.81 -10.21
CA HIS A 149 8.60 -13.25 -9.25
C HIS A 149 7.57 -12.14 -9.03
N PHE A 150 6.28 -12.47 -9.07
CA PHE A 150 5.21 -11.51 -8.89
C PHE A 150 4.39 -11.81 -7.64
N CYS A 151 4.26 -10.82 -6.78
CA CYS A 151 3.52 -10.91 -5.52
C CYS A 151 2.50 -9.77 -5.42
N PRO A 152 1.25 -10.00 -5.84
CA PRO A 152 0.17 -9.05 -5.55
C PRO A 152 -0.21 -9.14 -4.07
N VAL A 153 -0.35 -8.00 -3.42
CA VAL A 153 -0.71 -7.92 -2.00
C VAL A 153 -2.16 -7.50 -1.88
N GLY A 154 -2.96 -8.37 -1.28
CA GLY A 154 -4.29 -8.05 -0.81
C GLY A 154 -4.31 -8.20 0.70
N ASP A 155 -4.41 -7.10 1.43
CA ASP A 155 -4.37 -7.01 2.90
C ASP A 155 -5.64 -6.39 3.50
N ASP A 156 -6.50 -5.78 2.69
CA ASP A 156 -7.74 -5.16 3.16
C ASP A 156 -8.75 -6.16 3.73
N VAL A 157 -9.04 -6.05 5.02
CA VAL A 157 -9.98 -6.94 5.73
C VAL A 157 -11.45 -6.54 5.55
N ALA A 158 -11.74 -5.36 4.98
CA ALA A 158 -13.11 -4.93 4.70
C ALA A 158 -13.78 -5.83 3.64
N VAL A 159 -12.99 -6.37 2.70
CA VAL A 159 -13.47 -7.28 1.65
C VAL A 159 -13.33 -8.72 2.12
N GLY A 160 -14.41 -9.25 2.69
CA GLY A 160 -14.48 -10.67 3.09
C GLY A 160 -14.41 -11.63 1.90
N ARG A 161 -14.03 -12.88 2.18
CA ARG A 161 -13.82 -13.95 1.18
C ARG A 161 -15.01 -14.12 0.24
N LYS A 162 -16.24 -14.05 0.76
CA LYS A 162 -17.48 -14.15 -0.04
C LYS A 162 -17.61 -13.04 -1.09
N LYS A 163 -17.26 -11.80 -0.72
CA LYS A 163 -17.36 -10.62 -1.60
C LYS A 163 -16.18 -10.53 -2.57
N GLY A 164 -14.97 -10.87 -2.12
CA GLY A 164 -13.74 -10.76 -2.91
C GLY A 164 -13.67 -11.68 -4.13
N GLY A 165 -14.43 -12.78 -4.14
CA GLY A 165 -14.51 -13.69 -5.27
C GLY A 165 -13.13 -14.20 -5.71
N LYS A 166 -12.86 -14.18 -7.03
CA LYS A 166 -11.58 -14.63 -7.60
C LYS A 166 -10.43 -13.63 -7.42
N VAL A 167 -10.74 -12.34 -7.29
CA VAL A 167 -9.70 -11.30 -7.16
C VAL A 167 -9.20 -11.29 -5.72
N GLY A 168 -10.09 -11.41 -4.73
CA GLY A 168 -9.74 -11.44 -3.31
C GLY A 168 -9.76 -10.06 -2.65
N ARG A 169 -8.91 -9.87 -1.63
CA ARG A 169 -8.80 -8.62 -0.87
C ARG A 169 -8.15 -7.51 -1.69
N ARG A 170 -8.56 -6.25 -1.49
CA ARG A 170 -7.85 -5.08 -2.05
C ARG A 170 -6.46 -4.94 -1.42
N GLY A 171 -5.53 -4.32 -2.14
CA GLY A 171 -4.23 -3.92 -1.60
C GLY A 171 -4.26 -2.51 -1.01
N LEU A 172 -3.82 -2.37 0.23
CA LEU A 172 -3.65 -1.13 1.00
C LEU A 172 -2.24 -1.14 1.63
N SER A 173 -2.01 -0.43 2.73
CA SER A 173 -0.67 -0.21 3.31
C SER A 173 0.12 -1.45 3.73
N GLY A 174 -0.46 -2.64 3.76
CA GLY A 174 0.24 -3.89 4.11
C GLY A 174 1.38 -4.26 3.15
N HIS A 175 1.32 -3.84 1.88
CA HIS A 175 2.43 -4.10 0.96
C HIS A 175 3.71 -3.35 1.35
N LEU A 176 3.61 -2.20 2.04
CA LEU A 176 4.80 -1.47 2.52
C LEU A 176 5.53 -2.25 3.61
N ILE A 177 4.80 -3.00 4.44
CA ILE A 177 5.38 -3.84 5.48
C ILE A 177 6.11 -5.04 4.86
N ALA A 178 5.47 -5.69 3.89
CA ALA A 178 6.07 -6.81 3.18
C ALA A 178 7.32 -6.38 2.38
N LEU A 179 7.24 -5.25 1.67
CA LEU A 179 8.37 -4.66 0.94
C LEU A 179 9.52 -4.29 1.86
N LYS A 180 9.26 -3.72 3.04
CA LYS A 180 10.32 -3.36 4.00
C LYS A 180 11.19 -4.57 4.38
N SER A 181 10.57 -5.73 4.51
CA SER A 181 11.28 -6.97 4.88
C SER A 181 11.96 -7.64 3.68
N ALA A 182 11.23 -7.73 2.56
CA ALA A 182 11.73 -8.37 1.34
C ALA A 182 12.89 -7.60 0.70
N CYS A 183 12.80 -6.27 0.65
CA CYS A 183 13.84 -5.43 0.07
C CYS A 183 15.11 -5.36 0.93
N ALA A 184 14.97 -5.47 2.25
CA ALA A 184 16.14 -5.62 3.13
C ALA A 184 16.95 -6.89 2.83
N LEU A 185 16.28 -8.01 2.51
CA LEU A 185 16.96 -9.22 2.05
C LEU A 185 17.58 -9.05 0.66
N ALA A 186 16.87 -8.40 -0.26
CA ALA A 186 17.40 -8.08 -1.58
C ALA A 186 18.70 -7.26 -1.50
N GLN A 187 18.74 -6.28 -0.60
CA GLN A 187 19.93 -5.45 -0.31
C GLN A 187 21.08 -6.26 0.31
N ARG A 188 20.79 -7.32 1.07
CA ARG A 188 21.80 -8.26 1.59
C ARG A 188 22.34 -9.23 0.55
N GLY A 189 21.85 -9.20 -0.70
CA GLY A 189 22.31 -10.06 -1.78
C GLY A 189 21.69 -11.46 -1.79
N GLU A 190 20.60 -11.66 -1.05
CA GLU A 190 19.85 -12.92 -0.97
C GLU A 190 19.25 -13.33 -2.33
N SER A 191 18.83 -14.59 -2.43
CA SER A 191 18.20 -15.11 -3.65
C SER A 191 16.78 -14.55 -3.84
N LEU A 192 16.32 -14.50 -5.10
CA LEU A 192 14.94 -14.12 -5.41
C LEU A 192 13.93 -15.03 -4.70
N GLU A 193 14.25 -16.31 -4.57
CA GLU A 193 13.43 -17.29 -3.85
C GLU A 193 13.23 -16.90 -2.39
N ARG A 194 14.32 -16.50 -1.69
CA ARG A 194 14.23 -16.09 -0.28
C ARG A 194 13.50 -14.75 -0.13
N VAL A 195 13.79 -13.80 -1.02
CA VAL A 195 13.10 -12.50 -1.07
C VAL A 195 11.60 -12.68 -1.29
N ALA A 196 11.20 -13.52 -2.25
CA ALA A 196 9.82 -13.85 -2.55
C ALA A 196 9.13 -14.58 -1.39
N GLU A 197 9.81 -15.55 -0.76
CA GLU A 197 9.26 -16.29 0.37
C GLU A 197 8.90 -15.35 1.53
N VAL A 198 9.78 -14.41 1.86
CA VAL A 198 9.52 -13.43 2.92
C VAL A 198 8.45 -12.42 2.53
N MET A 199 8.45 -11.95 1.28
CA MET A 199 7.38 -11.08 0.76
C MET A 199 6.00 -11.72 0.92
N GLU A 200 5.84 -12.96 0.45
CA GLU A 200 4.58 -13.71 0.52
C GLU A 200 4.20 -14.06 1.96
N TYR A 201 5.18 -14.44 2.79
CA TYR A 201 4.94 -14.74 4.19
C TYR A 201 4.38 -13.51 4.92
N VAL A 202 5.00 -12.33 4.76
CA VAL A 202 4.53 -11.11 5.41
C VAL A 202 3.18 -10.66 4.83
N ALA A 203 3.00 -10.71 3.50
CA ALA A 203 1.72 -10.39 2.86
C ALA A 203 0.56 -11.30 3.32
N GLY A 204 0.85 -12.57 3.65
CA GLY A 204 -0.10 -13.51 4.23
C GLY A 204 -0.40 -13.30 5.72
N ASN A 205 0.41 -12.51 6.43
CA ASN A 205 0.31 -12.27 7.88
C ASN A 205 -0.03 -10.80 8.21
N VAL A 206 -0.47 -10.02 7.21
CA VAL A 206 -0.85 -8.61 7.36
C VAL A 206 -2.33 -8.41 7.03
N GLY A 207 -2.95 -7.48 7.76
CA GLY A 207 -4.29 -7.00 7.49
C GLY A 207 -4.41 -5.50 7.72
N THR A 208 -5.25 -4.84 6.90
CA THR A 208 -5.50 -3.41 6.97
C THR A 208 -7.00 -3.13 6.96
N ILE A 209 -7.45 -2.19 7.79
CA ILE A 209 -8.80 -1.62 7.72
C ILE A 209 -8.70 -0.10 7.66
N GLY A 210 -9.34 0.49 6.65
CA GLY A 210 -9.46 1.94 6.47
C GLY A 210 -10.79 2.48 6.98
N VAL A 211 -10.84 3.77 7.26
CA VAL A 211 -12.06 4.54 7.47
C VAL A 211 -11.92 5.89 6.80
N ALA A 212 -12.94 6.28 6.03
CA ALA A 212 -12.97 7.56 5.32
C ALA A 212 -14.06 8.46 5.88
N PHE A 213 -13.75 9.75 6.00
CA PHE A 213 -14.65 10.80 6.47
C PHE A 213 -15.32 11.54 5.31
N ASP A 214 -14.75 11.39 4.12
CA ASP A 214 -15.29 11.92 2.87
C ASP A 214 -14.86 10.99 1.71
N ARG A 215 -15.40 11.19 0.53
CA ARG A 215 -15.00 10.48 -0.68
C ARG A 215 -13.82 11.16 -1.37
N VAL A 216 -13.07 10.37 -2.13
CA VAL A 216 -11.97 10.89 -2.94
C VAL A 216 -12.49 11.69 -4.13
N ALA A 217 -11.84 12.82 -4.40
CA ALA A 217 -12.09 13.65 -5.57
C ALA A 217 -10.97 13.48 -6.59
N LEU A 218 -11.31 13.24 -7.86
CA LEU A 218 -10.35 13.20 -8.95
C LEU A 218 -10.06 14.62 -9.47
N PRO A 219 -8.82 14.91 -9.92
CA PRO A 219 -8.46 16.22 -10.50
C PRO A 219 -9.35 16.72 -11.64
N ASN A 220 -10.06 15.82 -12.33
CA ASN A 220 -10.93 16.12 -13.47
C ASN A 220 -12.40 15.77 -13.22
N ALA A 221 -12.80 15.42 -11.99
CA ALA A 221 -14.19 15.08 -11.70
C ALA A 221 -15.02 16.32 -11.39
N THR A 222 -16.25 16.34 -11.93
CA THR A 222 -17.31 17.22 -11.44
C THR A 222 -17.92 16.64 -10.16
N LEU A 223 -18.23 17.45 -9.13
CA LEU A 223 -18.84 16.93 -7.88
C LEU A 223 -20.19 16.22 -8.10
N THR A 224 -20.85 16.44 -9.23
CA THR A 224 -22.06 15.70 -9.63
C THR A 224 -21.80 14.20 -9.83
N ASP A 225 -20.55 13.79 -10.06
CA ASP A 225 -20.15 12.39 -10.21
C ASP A 225 -19.67 11.77 -8.88
N LEU A 226 -19.49 12.59 -7.83
CA LEU A 226 -19.04 12.15 -6.51
C LEU A 226 -20.24 11.96 -5.59
N GLN A 227 -20.55 10.71 -5.26
CA GLN A 227 -21.49 10.41 -4.19
C GLN A 227 -20.92 10.88 -2.86
N THR A 228 -21.32 12.06 -2.39
CA THR A 228 -20.96 12.58 -1.06
C THR A 228 -21.54 11.70 0.04
N LEU A 229 -20.82 11.54 1.14
CA LEU A 229 -21.38 10.91 2.33
C LEU A 229 -22.50 11.78 2.92
N PRO A 230 -23.56 11.17 3.50
CA PRO A 230 -24.55 11.93 4.24
C PRO A 230 -23.91 12.71 5.40
N PRO A 231 -24.52 13.82 5.87
CA PRO A 231 -24.03 14.52 7.05
C PRO A 231 -23.82 13.60 8.25
N ALA A 232 -22.80 13.90 9.07
CA ALA A 232 -22.47 13.11 10.27
C ALA A 232 -22.32 11.59 10.01
N THR A 233 -21.70 11.24 8.87
CA THR A 233 -21.48 9.85 8.46
C THR A 233 -20.03 9.64 8.10
N ILE A 234 -19.46 8.52 8.54
CA ILE A 234 -18.15 8.01 8.10
C ILE A 234 -18.33 6.65 7.44
N GLU A 235 -17.39 6.24 6.59
CA GLU A 235 -17.46 4.95 5.90
C GLU A 235 -16.28 4.06 6.29
N LEU A 236 -16.61 3.01 7.05
CA LEU A 236 -15.66 1.99 7.47
C LEU A 236 -15.39 1.03 6.31
N GLY A 237 -14.12 0.80 6.03
CA GLY A 237 -13.64 -0.08 4.98
C GLY A 237 -13.69 0.50 3.57
N MET A 238 -13.79 1.83 3.40
CA MET A 238 -13.69 2.44 2.07
C MET A 238 -12.33 2.09 1.41
N GLY A 239 -12.35 1.78 0.11
CA GLY A 239 -11.14 1.45 -0.63
C GLY A 239 -10.30 2.69 -1.00
N ALA A 240 -9.06 2.45 -1.43
CA ALA A 240 -8.11 3.51 -1.77
C ALA A 240 -8.51 4.32 -3.03
N HIS A 241 -9.48 3.86 -3.83
CA HIS A 241 -10.01 4.58 -4.99
C HIS A 241 -11.45 5.05 -4.76
N GLY A 242 -11.91 5.06 -3.50
CA GLY A 242 -13.27 5.46 -3.13
C GLY A 242 -14.31 4.33 -3.26
N GLU A 243 -13.87 3.09 -3.49
CA GLU A 243 -14.79 1.95 -3.64
C GLU A 243 -15.62 1.74 -2.36
N PRO A 244 -16.90 1.35 -2.48
CA PRO A 244 -17.79 1.20 -1.33
C PRO A 244 -17.22 0.31 -0.23
N GLY A 245 -17.31 0.81 0.99
CA GLY A 245 -16.80 0.14 2.18
C GLY A 245 -17.68 -0.98 2.68
N LEU A 246 -17.41 -1.37 3.93
CA LEU A 246 -18.16 -2.37 4.66
C LEU A 246 -19.47 -1.79 5.18
N GLN A 247 -19.40 -0.59 5.76
CA GLN A 247 -20.53 0.02 6.46
C GLN A 247 -20.38 1.55 6.53
N GLN A 248 -21.50 2.25 6.39
CA GLN A 248 -21.62 3.66 6.77
C GLN A 248 -22.09 3.76 8.23
N LEU A 249 -21.40 4.57 9.03
CA LEU A 249 -21.66 4.75 10.46
C LEU A 249 -22.25 6.15 10.71
N SER A 250 -23.47 6.18 11.22
CA SER A 250 -24.18 7.40 11.61
C SER A 250 -25.08 7.12 12.83
N PRO A 251 -25.01 7.92 13.91
CA PRO A 251 -24.07 9.03 14.13
C PRO A 251 -22.61 8.56 14.19
N ILE A 252 -21.67 9.48 13.98
CA ILE A 252 -20.23 9.18 14.05
C ILE A 252 -19.88 8.67 15.47
N PRO A 253 -19.28 7.47 15.61
CA PRO A 253 -18.87 6.94 16.91
C PRO A 253 -17.74 7.75 17.53
N SER A 254 -17.55 7.63 18.84
CA SER A 254 -16.34 8.15 19.50
C SER A 254 -15.07 7.48 18.96
N PRO A 255 -13.90 8.13 18.99
CA PRO A 255 -12.62 7.55 18.57
C PRO A 255 -12.32 6.17 19.18
N GLU A 256 -12.64 5.96 20.47
CA GLU A 256 -12.43 4.71 21.20
C GLU A 256 -13.26 3.57 20.60
N VAL A 257 -14.56 3.80 20.39
CA VAL A 257 -15.49 2.85 19.77
C VAL A 257 -15.07 2.53 18.33
N LEU A 258 -14.71 3.54 17.54
CA LEU A 258 -14.24 3.33 16.16
C LEU A 258 -12.98 2.47 16.12
N THR A 259 -12.00 2.79 16.98
CA THR A 259 -10.74 2.04 17.07
C THR A 259 -11.00 0.58 17.46
N SER A 260 -11.86 0.36 18.45
CA SER A 260 -12.26 -0.98 18.89
C SER A 260 -12.91 -1.78 17.74
N GLN A 261 -13.85 -1.19 17.01
CA GLN A 261 -14.50 -1.82 15.85
C GLN A 261 -13.51 -2.15 14.73
N MET A 262 -12.54 -1.26 14.47
CA MET A 262 -11.48 -1.52 13.48
C MET A 262 -10.59 -2.69 13.91
N LEU A 263 -10.23 -2.77 15.20
CA LEU A 263 -9.45 -3.88 15.73
C LEU A 263 -10.24 -5.20 15.75
N ASP A 264 -11.55 -5.18 15.99
CA ASP A 264 -12.38 -6.38 15.87
C ASP A 264 -12.26 -7.02 14.48
N LEU A 265 -12.31 -6.21 13.42
CA LEU A 265 -12.16 -6.68 12.04
C LEU A 265 -10.77 -7.27 11.74
N LEU A 266 -9.74 -6.88 12.49
CA LEU A 266 -8.37 -7.35 12.31
C LEU A 266 -8.04 -8.60 13.16
N LEU A 267 -8.67 -8.73 14.33
CA LEU A 267 -8.25 -9.67 15.37
C LEU A 267 -9.20 -10.86 15.57
N THR A 268 -10.47 -10.77 15.15
CA THR A 268 -11.44 -11.86 15.37
C THR A 268 -11.09 -13.09 14.52
N ILE A 269 -10.70 -14.18 15.19
CA ILE A 269 -10.26 -15.44 14.54
C ILE A 269 -11.44 -16.35 14.17
N GLU A 270 -12.61 -16.15 14.77
CA GLU A 270 -13.82 -16.94 14.51
C GLU A 270 -14.59 -16.49 13.25
N ASP A 271 -14.28 -15.30 12.72
CA ASP A 271 -14.91 -14.80 11.50
C ASP A 271 -14.39 -15.56 10.28
N LYS A 272 -15.16 -16.58 9.85
CA LYS A 272 -14.83 -17.39 8.68
C LYS A 272 -14.72 -16.58 7.37
N ASP A 273 -15.30 -15.38 7.31
CA ASP A 273 -15.22 -14.51 6.15
C ASP A 273 -14.01 -13.56 6.20
N ARG A 274 -13.55 -13.11 7.40
CA ARG A 274 -12.52 -12.06 7.58
C ARG A 274 -11.33 -12.37 8.48
N ALA A 275 -11.27 -13.53 9.13
CA ALA A 275 -10.10 -13.97 9.88
C ALA A 275 -8.94 -14.28 8.91
N PHE A 276 -8.31 -13.23 8.37
CA PHE A 276 -7.26 -13.33 7.35
C PHE A 276 -5.88 -13.38 7.98
N ILE A 277 -5.67 -12.64 9.06
CA ILE A 277 -4.42 -12.71 9.83
C ILE A 277 -4.47 -14.00 10.65
N PRO A 278 -3.49 -14.91 10.52
CA PRO A 278 -3.55 -16.24 11.12
C PRO A 278 -3.12 -16.22 12.60
N PHE A 279 -3.75 -15.35 13.41
CA PHE A 279 -3.58 -15.38 14.85
C PHE A 279 -4.09 -16.71 15.42
N SER A 280 -3.36 -17.26 16.38
CA SER A 280 -3.81 -18.38 17.18
C SER A 280 -4.75 -17.93 18.30
N ALA A 281 -5.48 -18.88 18.88
CA ALA A 281 -6.28 -18.64 20.09
C ALA A 281 -5.43 -18.45 21.37
N SER A 282 -4.10 -18.53 21.27
CA SER A 282 -3.23 -18.28 22.43
C SER A 282 -3.31 -16.82 22.84
N THR A 283 -3.37 -16.56 24.14
CA THR A 283 -3.29 -15.21 24.72
C THR A 283 -1.88 -14.87 25.21
N ASN A 284 -0.91 -15.77 25.05
CA ASN A 284 0.47 -15.54 25.45
C ASN A 284 1.26 -14.88 24.30
N PRO A 285 1.75 -13.63 24.46
CA PRO A 285 2.53 -12.91 23.45
C PRO A 285 3.75 -13.67 22.91
N LYS A 286 4.32 -14.58 23.72
CA LYS A 286 5.50 -15.35 23.28
C LYS A 286 5.15 -16.41 22.23
N ASP A 287 3.95 -16.97 22.31
CA ASP A 287 3.46 -18.02 21.41
C ASP A 287 2.85 -17.42 20.13
N ASP A 288 2.21 -16.25 20.24
CA ASP A 288 1.59 -15.47 19.16
C ASP A 288 1.29 -14.04 19.65
N ASN A 289 0.65 -13.15 18.88
CA ASN A 289 0.15 -11.83 19.33
C ASN A 289 1.20 -10.73 19.56
N GLU A 290 2.43 -10.89 19.06
CA GLU A 290 3.29 -9.74 18.83
C GLU A 290 3.04 -9.15 17.45
N VAL A 291 2.93 -7.82 17.35
CA VAL A 291 2.58 -7.15 16.10
C VAL A 291 3.48 -5.95 15.80
N VAL A 292 3.61 -5.66 14.51
CA VAL A 292 3.97 -4.32 14.02
C VAL A 292 2.70 -3.61 13.62
N MET A 293 2.55 -2.35 14.04
CA MET A 293 1.40 -1.52 13.74
C MET A 293 1.80 -0.34 12.84
N LEU A 294 0.99 -0.06 11.84
CA LEU A 294 1.15 1.08 10.96
C LEU A 294 -0.15 1.85 10.86
N LEU A 295 -0.08 3.16 11.11
CA LEU A 295 -1.21 4.08 11.01
C LEU A 295 -1.04 5.01 9.82
N ASN A 296 -1.89 4.77 8.83
CA ASN A 296 -1.78 5.44 7.54
C ASN A 296 -2.81 6.56 7.42
N SER A 297 -2.39 7.77 7.06
CA SER A 297 -3.30 8.81 6.58
C SER A 297 -3.69 8.51 5.13
N LEU A 298 -4.97 8.69 4.83
CA LEU A 298 -5.48 8.58 3.46
C LEU A 298 -5.28 9.87 2.64
N GLY A 299 -4.62 10.88 3.21
CA GLY A 299 -4.29 12.13 2.53
C GLY A 299 -4.32 13.31 3.50
N SER A 300 -5.51 13.78 3.85
CA SER A 300 -5.68 15.04 4.59
C SER A 300 -5.85 14.88 6.11
N THR A 301 -5.60 13.68 6.66
CA THR A 301 -5.57 13.46 8.12
C THR A 301 -4.19 13.81 8.67
N SER A 302 -4.13 14.72 9.64
CA SER A 302 -2.88 15.18 10.26
C SER A 302 -2.24 14.13 11.17
N ASP A 303 -0.93 14.23 11.35
CA ASP A 303 -0.15 13.31 12.21
C ASP A 303 -0.61 13.31 13.68
N GLU A 304 -1.09 14.43 14.24
CA GLU A 304 -1.62 14.48 15.62
C GLU A 304 -2.89 13.62 15.79
N VAL A 305 -3.79 13.67 14.80
CA VAL A 305 -4.99 12.82 14.77
C VAL A 305 -4.58 11.36 14.64
N LEU A 306 -3.63 11.05 13.75
CA LEU A 306 -3.09 9.68 13.65
C LEU A 306 -2.50 9.23 14.98
N ALA A 307 -1.70 10.07 15.65
CA ALA A 307 -1.10 9.74 16.94
C ALA A 307 -2.14 9.43 18.02
N ARG A 308 -3.28 10.14 18.03
CA ARG A 308 -4.38 9.80 18.94
C ARG A 308 -4.95 8.40 18.65
N PHE A 309 -5.23 8.08 17.40
CA PHE A 309 -5.69 6.73 17.04
C PHE A 309 -4.61 5.66 17.29
N ALA A 310 -3.32 6.03 17.21
CA ALA A 310 -2.19 5.15 17.49
C ALA A 310 -2.15 4.74 18.96
N GLU A 311 -2.27 5.71 19.85
CA GLU A 311 -2.31 5.49 21.28
C GLU A 311 -3.56 4.66 21.66
N LEU A 312 -4.73 5.00 21.13
CA LEU A 312 -5.96 4.22 21.35
C LEU A 312 -5.82 2.76 20.90
N ALA A 313 -5.30 2.53 19.69
CA ALA A 313 -5.12 1.19 19.15
C ALA A 313 -4.07 0.41 19.95
N HIS A 314 -2.97 1.05 20.36
CA HIS A 314 -1.94 0.45 21.20
C HIS A 314 -2.51 -0.01 22.54
N THR A 315 -3.21 0.88 23.27
CA THR A 315 -3.81 0.56 24.56
C THR A 315 -4.88 -0.54 24.43
N GLU A 316 -5.70 -0.51 23.38
CA GLU A 316 -6.72 -1.53 23.16
C GLU A 316 -6.10 -2.89 22.80
N LEU A 317 -5.02 -2.92 22.01
CA LEU A 317 -4.24 -4.13 21.74
C LEU A 317 -3.64 -4.73 23.02
N GLU A 318 -3.05 -3.92 23.89
CA GLU A 318 -2.48 -4.38 25.17
C GLU A 318 -3.55 -4.99 26.08
N LYS A 319 -4.75 -4.37 26.17
CA LYS A 319 -5.89 -4.94 26.92
C LYS A 319 -6.33 -6.29 26.37
N ARG A 320 -6.21 -6.49 25.05
CA ARG A 320 -6.53 -7.74 24.35
C ARG A 320 -5.39 -8.76 24.36
N GLY A 321 -4.29 -8.49 25.08
CA GLY A 321 -3.16 -9.41 25.22
C GLY A 321 -2.18 -9.41 24.04
N PHE A 322 -2.21 -8.38 23.20
CA PHE A 322 -1.22 -8.17 22.14
C PHE A 322 -0.07 -7.29 22.62
N LYS A 323 1.10 -7.47 22.01
CA LYS A 323 2.27 -6.62 22.24
C LYS A 323 2.68 -5.93 20.94
N VAL A 324 2.56 -4.61 20.91
CA VAL A 324 3.04 -3.79 19.79
C VAL A 324 4.56 -3.65 19.90
N ARG A 325 5.30 -4.22 18.95
CA ARG A 325 6.77 -4.17 18.94
C ARG A 325 7.32 -2.94 18.24
N ARG A 326 6.63 -2.49 17.19
CA ARG A 326 6.98 -1.32 16.38
C ARG A 326 5.70 -0.62 15.96
N LEU A 327 5.79 0.70 15.87
CA LEU A 327 4.69 1.57 15.46
C LEU A 327 5.27 2.64 14.54
N THR A 328 4.69 2.80 13.36
CA THR A 328 4.97 3.94 12.46
C THR A 328 3.66 4.59 12.04
N LEU A 329 3.68 5.89 11.74
CA LEU A 329 2.51 6.63 11.29
C LEU A 329 2.85 7.68 10.23
N GLY A 330 1.88 7.97 9.37
CA GLY A 330 1.95 9.07 8.42
C GLY A 330 1.13 8.84 7.15
N PRO A 331 1.17 9.78 6.20
CA PRO A 331 0.68 9.55 4.85
C PRO A 331 1.68 8.64 4.13
N LEU A 332 1.39 7.34 4.10
CA LEU A 332 2.27 6.32 3.49
C LEU A 332 1.66 5.74 2.22
N VAL A 333 0.34 5.51 2.22
CA VAL A 333 -0.48 5.10 1.07
C VAL A 333 -1.73 5.96 1.04
N THR A 334 -1.69 7.08 0.33
CA THR A 334 -2.81 8.04 0.35
C THR A 334 -3.87 7.69 -0.69
N SER A 335 -4.93 8.48 -0.74
CA SER A 335 -5.93 8.53 -1.80
C SER A 335 -6.18 10.00 -2.10
N LEU A 336 -5.22 10.62 -2.79
CA LEU A 336 -5.17 12.06 -3.05
C LEU A 336 -5.37 12.85 -1.74
N LYS A 337 -6.44 13.66 -1.68
CA LYS A 337 -6.79 14.49 -0.52
C LYS A 337 -7.89 13.88 0.37
N MET A 338 -8.10 12.57 0.30
CA MET A 338 -9.15 11.91 1.09
C MET A 338 -8.89 12.11 2.59
N SER A 339 -9.94 12.50 3.31
CA SER A 339 -9.93 12.55 4.77
C SER A 339 -10.24 11.16 5.31
N GLY A 340 -9.39 10.66 6.19
CA GLY A 340 -9.50 9.31 6.73
C GLY A 340 -8.15 8.71 7.12
N PHE A 341 -8.19 7.54 7.74
CA PHE A 341 -6.99 6.81 8.13
C PHE A 341 -7.20 5.30 8.02
N GLY A 342 -6.11 4.54 8.10
CA GLY A 342 -6.16 3.09 8.20
C GLY A 342 -5.24 2.55 9.28
N ILE A 343 -5.64 1.42 9.87
CA ILE A 343 -4.82 0.65 10.80
C ILE A 343 -4.38 -0.61 10.06
N THR A 344 -3.08 -0.81 9.95
CA THR A 344 -2.46 -2.03 9.46
C THR A 344 -1.78 -2.76 10.62
N LEU A 345 -2.05 -4.06 10.75
CA LEU A 345 -1.36 -4.94 11.68
C LEU A 345 -0.64 -6.05 10.91
N TRP A 346 0.64 -6.23 11.22
CA TRP A 346 1.41 -7.40 10.83
C TRP A 346 1.64 -8.29 12.04
N ARG A 347 1.09 -9.51 12.00
CA ARG A 347 1.40 -10.57 12.97
C ARG A 347 2.86 -10.97 12.81
N LEU A 348 3.66 -10.71 13.83
CA LEU A 348 5.05 -11.14 13.82
C LEU A 348 5.13 -12.68 13.93
N PRO A 349 6.10 -13.30 13.25
CA PRO A 349 6.33 -14.73 13.36
C PRO A 349 6.59 -15.17 14.79
N LYS A 350 6.49 -16.49 15.02
CA LYS A 350 7.03 -17.15 16.21
C LYS A 350 8.57 -17.08 16.28
N GLU A 351 9.12 -17.42 17.44
CA GLU A 351 10.58 -17.54 17.61
C GLU A 351 11.18 -18.67 16.75
N SER A 352 10.39 -19.70 16.43
CA SER A 352 10.84 -20.84 15.62
C SER A 352 9.66 -21.53 14.92
N GLY A 353 9.96 -22.38 13.93
CA GLY A 353 8.99 -23.24 13.25
C GLY A 353 8.18 -22.58 12.13
N GLU A 354 8.46 -21.32 11.79
CA GLU A 354 7.86 -20.61 10.65
C GLU A 354 8.95 -20.23 9.62
N LYS A 355 8.53 -19.85 8.40
CA LYS A 355 9.43 -19.49 7.28
C LYS A 355 10.29 -18.25 7.57
N LEU A 356 9.83 -17.39 8.46
CA LEU A 356 10.53 -16.22 8.97
C LEU A 356 10.50 -16.31 10.50
N GLN A 357 11.61 -16.03 11.17
CA GLN A 357 11.65 -16.02 12.64
C GLN A 357 11.45 -14.59 13.16
N ARG A 358 10.85 -14.46 14.35
CA ARG A 358 10.57 -13.14 14.95
C ARG A 358 11.78 -12.22 15.02
N LYS A 359 12.93 -12.75 15.43
CA LYS A 359 14.18 -11.99 15.53
C LYS A 359 14.62 -11.45 14.17
N GLU A 360 14.59 -12.28 13.14
CA GLU A 360 14.93 -11.89 11.77
C GLU A 360 13.92 -10.87 11.23
N ALA A 361 12.61 -11.09 11.44
CA ALA A 361 11.54 -10.17 11.04
C ALA A 361 11.75 -8.76 11.60
N LEU A 362 12.05 -8.66 12.91
CA LEU A 362 12.32 -7.37 13.55
C LEU A 362 13.63 -6.74 13.05
N GLN A 363 14.68 -7.54 12.83
CA GLN A 363 15.92 -7.04 12.24
C GLN A 363 15.67 -6.46 10.85
N LEU A 364 14.94 -7.15 9.98
CA LEU A 364 14.61 -6.68 8.63
C LEU A 364 13.73 -5.41 8.67
N TRP A 365 12.78 -5.34 9.60
CA TRP A 365 11.99 -4.14 9.83
C TRP A 365 12.87 -2.94 10.25
N ASP A 366 13.79 -3.17 11.19
CA ASP A 366 14.66 -2.15 11.78
C ASP A 366 15.82 -1.71 10.86
N GLU A 367 16.07 -2.42 9.75
CA GLU A 367 17.09 -2.03 8.78
C GLU A 367 16.85 -0.59 8.27
N PRO A 368 17.84 0.32 8.34
CA PRO A 368 17.66 1.69 7.88
C PRO A 368 17.49 1.74 6.37
N VAL A 369 16.58 2.58 5.90
CA VAL A 369 16.35 2.81 4.47
C VAL A 369 16.71 4.24 4.11
N ASP A 370 17.25 4.45 2.91
CA ASP A 370 17.52 5.78 2.39
C ASP A 370 16.60 6.05 1.21
N VAL A 371 15.37 6.48 1.54
CA VAL A 371 14.28 6.81 0.62
C VAL A 371 13.63 8.11 1.07
N VAL A 372 12.84 8.74 0.19
CA VAL A 372 12.24 10.05 0.46
C VAL A 372 11.23 10.02 1.61
N ALA A 373 10.45 8.95 1.73
CA ALA A 373 9.19 8.98 2.48
C ALA A 373 9.04 7.91 3.57
N TRP A 374 10.10 7.18 3.91
CA TRP A 374 10.06 6.26 5.06
C TRP A 374 10.37 7.02 6.35
N ARG A 375 9.42 7.01 7.27
CA ARG A 375 9.56 7.63 8.60
C ARG A 375 10.13 6.58 9.55
N GLN A 376 11.39 6.75 9.95
CA GLN A 376 12.09 5.86 10.87
C GLN A 376 11.55 5.98 12.30
#